data_AF-A0A1F7UT41-F1
#
_entry.id   AF-A0A1F7UT41-F1
#
_cell.length_a   1.000
_cell.length_b   1.000
_cell.length_c   1.000
_cell.angle_alpha   90.00
_cell.angle_beta   90.00
_cell.angle_gamma   90.00
#
_symmetry.space_group_name_H-M   'P 1'
#
loop_
_entity.id
_entity.type
_entity.pdbx_description
1 polymer ?
#
loop_
_entity_poly.entity_id
_entity_poly.type
_entity_poly.pdbx_seq_one_letter_code
_entity_poly.pdbx_strand_id
1 'polypeptide(L)'
;MLKNVVIVDTKVEAVMEEHKTPWLKQWTLHTVEVVEQAADAVAQKLSEDLEKEHSWYADFKNDKFHYIIYRGKIFKVDLHNHMLYKDAKQYGITLGIPEYQVDFAPDDKIWER
;
A
#
# COMPACT_ATOMS: atom_id res chain seq x y z
N MET A 1 -1.46 -4.75 -13.82
CA MET A 1 -2.57 -4.41 -12.90
C MET A 1 -3.54 -3.35 -13.46
N LEU A 2 -3.12 -2.11 -13.70
CA LEU A 2 -4.04 -0.95 -13.93
C LEU A 2 -5.05 -1.06 -15.08
N LYS A 3 -4.81 -1.92 -16.09
CA LYS A 3 -5.76 -2.15 -17.19
C LYS A 3 -7.02 -2.91 -16.76
N ASN A 4 -7.02 -3.49 -15.55
CA ASN A 4 -8.08 -4.38 -15.06
C ASN A 4 -8.92 -3.72 -13.95
N VAL A 5 -8.74 -2.43 -13.68
CA VAL A 5 -9.49 -1.66 -12.68
C VAL A 5 -10.02 -0.39 -13.32
N VAL A 6 -11.13 0.14 -12.80
CA VAL A 6 -11.69 1.41 -13.26
C VAL A 6 -10.94 2.52 -12.55
N ILE A 7 -10.19 3.34 -13.31
CA ILE A 7 -9.53 4.53 -12.76
C ILE A 7 -10.56 5.67 -12.74
N VAL A 8 -10.82 6.20 -11.55
CA VAL A 8 -11.80 7.29 -11.33
C VAL A 8 -11.13 8.65 -11.18
N ASP A 9 -9.87 8.69 -10.75
CA ASP A 9 -9.07 9.93 -10.68
C ASP A 9 -7.58 9.64 -10.90
N THR A 10 -6.84 10.64 -11.37
CA THR A 10 -5.38 10.58 -11.51
C THR A 10 -4.74 11.90 -11.16
N LYS A 11 -3.88 11.89 -10.15
CA LYS A 11 -3.06 13.03 -9.74
C LYS A 11 -1.59 12.76 -10.02
N VAL A 12 -0.88 13.73 -10.58
CA VAL A 12 0.56 13.64 -10.86
C VAL A 12 1.28 14.78 -10.15
N GLU A 13 2.34 14.45 -9.41
CA GLU A 13 3.11 15.40 -8.61
C GLU A 13 4.62 15.20 -8.81
N ALA A 14 5.41 16.25 -8.63
CA ALA A 14 6.87 16.15 -8.67
C ALA A 14 7.40 15.48 -7.39
N VAL A 15 8.52 14.76 -7.49
CA VAL A 15 9.17 14.17 -6.32
C VAL A 15 9.81 15.26 -5.45
N MET A 16 9.51 15.25 -4.16
CA MET A 16 10.11 16.08 -3.12
C MET A 16 11.12 15.26 -2.30
N GLU A 17 12.05 15.93 -1.63
CA GLU A 17 13.11 15.27 -0.82
C GLU A 17 12.54 14.36 0.28
N GLU A 18 11.40 14.75 0.85
CA GLU A 18 10.70 13.99 1.88
C GLU A 18 10.20 12.62 1.41
N HIS A 19 9.99 12.42 0.11
CA HIS A 19 9.56 11.11 -0.43
C HIS A 19 10.66 10.05 -0.36
N LYS A 20 11.94 10.45 -0.22
CA LYS A 20 13.13 9.56 -0.23
C LYS A 20 13.19 8.61 -1.45
N THR A 21 12.70 9.07 -2.60
CA THR A 21 12.71 8.34 -3.86
C THR A 21 13.51 9.09 -4.94
N PRO A 22 14.82 9.35 -4.75
CA PRO A 22 15.62 10.20 -5.65
C PRO A 22 15.75 9.65 -7.08
N TRP A 23 15.43 8.37 -7.30
CA TRP A 23 15.42 7.74 -8.61
C TRP A 23 14.13 8.02 -9.42
N LEU A 24 13.09 8.58 -8.79
CA LEU A 24 11.84 8.97 -9.45
C LEU A 24 11.85 10.46 -9.81
N LYS A 25 11.15 10.79 -10.90
CA LYS A 25 10.92 12.19 -11.31
C LYS A 25 9.52 12.69 -10.96
N GLN A 26 8.56 11.78 -10.87
CA GLN A 26 7.16 12.08 -10.61
C GLN A 26 6.53 10.98 -9.77
N TRP A 27 5.52 11.37 -9.00
CA TRP A 27 4.56 10.52 -8.34
C TRP A 27 3.24 10.56 -9.08
N THR A 28 2.60 9.40 -9.22
CA THR A 28 1.25 9.29 -9.78
C THR A 28 0.36 8.57 -8.79
N LEU A 29 -0.72 9.22 -8.38
CA LEU A 29 -1.79 8.63 -7.58
C LEU A 29 -2.97 8.32 -8.50
N HIS A 30 -3.32 7.04 -8.62
CA HIS A 30 -4.55 6.62 -9.28
C HIS A 30 -5.57 6.26 -8.21
N THR A 31 -6.72 6.92 -8.22
CA THR A 31 -7.90 6.46 -7.47
C THR A 31 -8.64 5.47 -8.36
N VAL A 32 -8.94 4.29 -7.83
CA VAL A 32 -9.57 3.22 -8.60
C VAL A 32 -10.79 2.67 -7.88
N GLU A 33 -11.76 2.19 -8.64
CA GLU A 33 -12.92 1.46 -8.12
C GLU A 33 -12.71 -0.05 -8.30
N VAL A 34 -12.91 -0.79 -7.21
CA VAL A 34 -12.75 -2.25 -7.15
C VAL A 34 -13.96 -2.84 -6.43
N VAL A 35 -14.62 -3.81 -7.06
CA VAL A 35 -15.71 -4.56 -6.42
C VAL A 35 -15.15 -5.42 -5.27
N GLU A 36 -15.87 -5.52 -4.15
CA GLU A 36 -15.40 -6.20 -2.93
C GLU A 36 -14.93 -7.64 -3.21
N GLN A 37 -15.61 -8.37 -4.11
CA GLN A 37 -15.27 -9.75 -4.47
C GLN A 37 -13.94 -9.86 -5.23
N ALA A 38 -13.46 -8.78 -5.84
CA ALA A 38 -12.20 -8.72 -6.57
C ALA A 38 -11.03 -8.26 -5.69
N ALA A 39 -11.27 -7.81 -4.46
CA ALA A 39 -10.23 -7.24 -3.58
C ALA A 39 -9.05 -8.21 -3.36
N ASP A 40 -9.33 -9.47 -3.07
CA ASP A 40 -8.28 -10.49 -2.86
C ASP A 40 -7.46 -10.72 -4.16
N ALA A 41 -8.11 -10.73 -5.32
CA ALA A 41 -7.43 -10.89 -6.61
C ALA A 41 -6.57 -9.66 -6.98
N VAL A 42 -7.05 -8.45 -6.66
CA VAL A 42 -6.29 -7.21 -6.84
C VAL A 42 -5.06 -7.19 -5.93
N ALA A 43 -5.21 -7.57 -4.65
CA ALA A 43 -4.09 -7.67 -3.72
C ALA A 43 -3.04 -8.68 -4.20
N GLN A 44 -3.47 -9.83 -4.71
CA GLN A 44 -2.58 -10.83 -5.31
C GLN A 44 -1.84 -10.28 -6.52
N LYS A 45 -2.55 -9.61 -7.44
CA LYS A 45 -1.91 -9.01 -8.63
C LYS A 45 -0.89 -7.94 -8.26
N LEU A 46 -1.20 -7.10 -7.27
CA LEU A 46 -0.29 -6.08 -6.74
C LEU A 46 0.98 -6.72 -6.16
N SER A 47 0.83 -7.74 -5.32
CA SER A 47 1.95 -8.49 -4.73
C SER A 47 2.91 -9.06 -5.80
N GLU A 48 2.40 -9.41 -6.97
CA GLU A 48 3.19 -9.89 -8.11
C GLU A 48 3.82 -8.77 -8.96
N ASP A 49 3.11 -7.64 -9.10
CA ASP A 49 3.47 -6.55 -10.02
C ASP A 49 4.37 -5.48 -9.37
N LEU A 50 4.45 -5.41 -8.03
CA LEU A 50 5.33 -4.47 -7.33
C LEU A 50 6.78 -4.60 -7.79
N GLU A 51 7.40 -3.49 -8.13
CA GLU A 51 8.77 -3.42 -8.67
C GLU A 51 9.78 -4.11 -7.71
N LYS A 52 10.85 -4.70 -8.26
CA LYS A 52 11.77 -5.59 -7.52
C LYS A 52 13.01 -4.89 -6.97
N GLU A 53 13.51 -3.86 -7.65
CA GLU A 53 14.74 -3.15 -7.31
C GLU A 53 14.60 -2.35 -6.01
N HIS A 54 13.40 -1.87 -5.69
CA HIS A 54 13.15 -1.07 -4.50
C HIS A 54 12.06 -1.68 -3.61
N SER A 55 12.13 -1.36 -2.31
CA SER A 55 11.19 -1.85 -1.30
C SER A 55 9.88 -1.07 -1.33
N TRP A 56 8.97 -1.51 -2.19
CA TRP A 56 7.63 -0.95 -2.29
C TRP A 56 6.61 -1.76 -1.50
N TYR A 57 5.59 -1.06 -1.04
CA TYR A 57 4.34 -1.66 -0.59
C TYR A 57 3.16 -0.86 -1.16
N ALA A 58 1.99 -1.48 -1.13
CA ALA A 58 0.72 -0.82 -1.40
C ALA A 58 -0.28 -1.25 -0.32
N ASP A 59 -1.23 -0.38 0.00
CA ASP A 59 -2.30 -0.71 0.91
C ASP A 59 -3.64 -0.16 0.43
N PHE A 60 -4.72 -0.83 0.83
CA PHE A 60 -6.09 -0.34 0.66
C PHE A 60 -7.01 -0.98 1.70
N LYS A 61 -8.07 -0.27 2.10
CA LYS A 61 -9.01 -0.74 3.13
C LYS A 61 -10.47 -0.53 2.73
N ASN A 62 -11.34 -1.36 3.28
CA ASN A 62 -12.78 -1.11 3.36
C ASN A 62 -13.21 -1.13 4.85
N ASP A 63 -14.50 -1.13 5.14
CA ASP A 63 -15.01 -1.08 6.52
C ASP A 63 -14.70 -2.33 7.37
N LYS A 64 -14.18 -3.41 6.75
CA LYS A 64 -13.90 -4.69 7.43
C LYS A 64 -12.42 -5.05 7.44
N PHE A 65 -11.74 -4.83 6.32
CA PHE A 65 -10.38 -5.33 6.09
C PHE A 65 -9.47 -4.24 5.55
N HIS A 66 -8.23 -4.26 6.02
CA HIS A 66 -7.10 -3.51 5.47
C HIS A 66 -6.10 -4.49 4.84
N TYR A 67 -5.85 -4.32 3.56
CA TYR A 67 -4.84 -5.06 2.81
C TYR A 67 -3.55 -4.27 2.82
N ILE A 68 -2.48 -4.88 3.33
CA ILE A 68 -1.11 -4.34 3.27
C ILE A 68 -0.29 -5.32 2.44
N ILE A 69 0.21 -4.84 1.30
CA ILE A 69 0.71 -5.68 0.22
C ILE A 69 2.16 -5.32 -0.04
N TYR A 70 3.03 -6.29 0.19
CA TYR A 70 4.42 -6.28 -0.21
C TYR A 70 4.62 -7.23 -1.38
N ARG A 71 5.77 -7.13 -2.06
CA ARG A 71 6.10 -8.07 -3.12
C ARG A 71 6.16 -9.51 -2.57
N GLY A 72 5.27 -10.37 -3.07
CA GLY A 72 5.17 -11.77 -2.67
C GLY A 72 4.56 -12.02 -1.28
N LYS A 73 4.05 -10.99 -0.58
CA LYS A 73 3.45 -11.16 0.74
C LYS A 73 2.29 -10.19 0.98
N ILE A 74 1.17 -10.72 1.45
CA ILE A 74 -0.05 -9.95 1.72
C ILE A 74 -0.45 -10.16 3.17
N PHE A 75 -0.74 -9.05 3.86
CA PHE A 75 -1.37 -9.05 5.17
C PHE A 75 -2.80 -8.53 5.00
N LYS A 76 -3.78 -9.38 5.28
CA LYS A 76 -5.20 -9.00 5.32
C LYS A 76 -5.59 -8.83 6.78
N VAL A 77 -5.61 -7.59 7.24
CA VAL A 77 -5.89 -7.23 8.63
C VAL A 77 -7.38 -6.98 8.80
N ASP A 78 -8.00 -7.62 9.78
CA ASP A 78 -9.36 -7.28 10.19
C ASP A 78 -9.32 -5.99 11.01
N LEU A 79 -10.13 -4.99 10.65
CA LEU A 79 -10.19 -3.70 11.34
C LEU A 79 -10.74 -3.79 12.76
N HIS A 80 -11.33 -4.92 13.15
CA HIS A 80 -11.71 -5.19 14.54
C HIS A 80 -10.65 -5.98 15.31
N ASN A 81 -9.59 -6.44 14.62
CA ASN A 81 -8.51 -7.23 15.20
C ASN A 81 -7.13 -6.79 14.67
N HIS A 82 -6.55 -5.83 15.38
CA HIS A 82 -5.34 -5.11 14.96
C HIS A 82 -4.01 -5.87 15.10
N MET A 83 -4.01 -7.15 15.51
CA MET A 83 -2.76 -7.89 15.77
C MET A 83 -1.81 -7.93 14.58
N LEU A 84 -2.34 -8.05 13.36
CA LEU A 84 -1.54 -8.19 12.15
C LEU A 84 -0.87 -6.88 11.69
N TYR A 85 -1.28 -5.71 12.20
CA TYR A 85 -0.64 -4.43 11.86
C TYR A 85 0.82 -4.40 12.29
N LYS A 86 1.12 -4.93 13.48
CA LYS A 86 2.49 -4.97 14.00
C LYS A 86 3.39 -5.83 13.12
N ASP A 87 2.91 -6.99 12.71
CA ASP A 87 3.65 -7.92 11.84
C ASP A 87 3.86 -7.33 10.45
N ALA A 88 2.84 -6.69 9.89
CA ALA A 88 2.92 -6.02 8.60
C ALA A 88 3.92 -4.86 8.64
N LYS A 89 3.89 -4.01 9.67
CA LYS A 89 4.82 -2.89 9.85
C LYS A 89 6.25 -3.36 10.02
N GLN A 90 6.47 -4.36 10.90
CA GLN A 90 7.80 -4.92 11.12
C GLN A 90 8.37 -5.53 9.83
N TYR A 91 7.54 -6.19 9.01
CA TYR A 91 7.96 -6.74 7.75
C TYR A 91 8.47 -5.66 6.77
N GLY A 92 7.73 -4.55 6.62
CA GLY A 92 8.18 -3.42 5.79
C GLY A 92 9.52 -2.83 6.24
N ILE A 93 9.69 -2.66 7.56
CA ILE A 93 10.97 -2.20 8.14
C ILE A 93 12.11 -3.18 7.82
N THR A 94 11.88 -4.50 7.88
CA THR A 94 12.91 -5.49 7.51
C THR A 94 13.28 -5.48 6.03
N LEU A 95 12.39 -4.98 5.17
CA LEU A 95 12.68 -4.75 3.75
C LEU A 95 13.47 -3.44 3.52
N GLY A 96 13.69 -2.63 4.56
CA GLY A 96 14.41 -1.36 4.47
C GLY A 96 13.51 -0.16 4.19
N ILE A 97 12.19 -0.30 4.30
CA ILE A 97 11.26 0.84 4.21
C ILE A 97 11.41 1.67 5.49
N PRO A 98 11.62 2.99 5.40
CA PRO A 98 11.68 3.86 6.57
C PRO A 98 10.44 3.75 7.44
N GLU A 99 10.62 3.71 8.77
CA GLU A 99 9.52 3.50 9.73
C GLU A 99 8.38 4.52 9.59
N TYR A 100 8.70 5.79 9.29
CA TYR A 100 7.69 6.83 9.10
C TYR A 100 6.89 6.70 7.80
N GLN A 101 7.32 5.83 6.87
CA GLN A 101 6.58 5.53 5.63
C GLN A 101 5.70 4.28 5.76
N VAL A 102 5.74 3.56 6.89
CA VAL A 102 4.83 2.43 7.18
C VAL A 102 3.81 2.86 8.25
N ASP A 103 3.03 3.88 7.91
CA ASP A 103 2.13 4.66 8.80
C ASP A 103 0.65 4.21 8.74
N PHE A 104 0.39 3.01 8.23
CA PHE A 104 -0.94 2.44 8.02
C PHE A 104 -1.58 1.82 9.28
N ALA A 105 -0.85 1.75 10.40
CA ALA A 105 -1.33 1.13 11.63
C ALA A 105 -2.12 2.13 12.51
N PRO A 106 -3.13 1.68 13.26
CA PRO A 106 -3.99 2.55 14.08
C PRO A 106 -3.27 3.33 15.18
N ASP A 107 -2.07 2.88 15.59
CA ASP A 107 -1.24 3.58 16.57
C ASP A 107 -0.45 4.76 15.95
N ASP A 108 -0.49 4.92 14.62
CA ASP A 108 0.16 6.01 13.91
C ASP A 108 -0.76 7.25 13.87
N LYS A 109 -0.19 8.44 14.15
CA LYS A 109 -0.93 9.72 14.25
C LYS A 109 -1.68 10.14 12.96
N ILE A 110 -1.51 9.42 11.87
CA ILE A 110 -2.00 9.73 10.52
C ILE A 110 -3.24 8.87 10.15
N TRP A 111 -3.67 7.95 11.03
CA TRP A 111 -4.71 6.95 10.75
C TRP A 111 -6.10 7.51 10.44
N GLU A 112 -6.38 8.78 10.77
CA GLU A 112 -7.66 9.46 10.53
C GLU A 112 -7.87 9.99 9.09
N ARG A 113 -6.93 9.73 8.16
CA ARG A 113 -7.06 10.14 6.75
C ARG A 113 -8.08 9.32 5.95
#